data_AF-A0A538GME1-F1
#
_entry.id   AF-A0A538GME1-F1
#
_cell.length_a   1.000
_cell.length_b   1.000
_cell.length_c   1.000
_cell.angle_alpha   90.00
_cell.angle_beta   90.00
_cell.angle_gamma   90.00
#
_symmetry.space_group_name_H-M   'P 1'
#
loop_
_entity.id
_entity.type
_entity.pdbx_description
1 polymer ?
#
loop_
_entity_poly.entity_id
_entity_poly.type
_entity_poly.pdbx_seq_one_letter_code
_entity_poly.pdbx_strand_id
1 'polypeptide(L)'
;MAKARARGERFFERFVLDQDLTHGALRQMLEWLIETTRDWNWKPGVYGRGIERELTADVAAELRAAEGSFERTAALFRRVAHEVGTALGYRYPQHADDVITVYIDELRR
;
A
#
# COMPACT_ATOMS: atom_id res chain seq x y z
N MET A 1 -11.68 1.47 -6.35
CA MET A 1 -11.30 0.18 -6.95
C MET A 1 -12.49 -0.76 -7.16
N ALA A 2 -13.10 -1.31 -6.09
CA ALA A 2 -14.21 -2.29 -6.20
C ALA A 2 -15.39 -1.83 -7.10
N LYS A 3 -15.80 -0.56 -7.00
CA LYS A 3 -16.84 0.03 -7.87
C LYS A 3 -16.48 0.03 -9.36
N ALA A 4 -15.21 0.29 -9.69
CA ALA A 4 -14.74 0.31 -11.09
C ALA A 4 -14.77 -1.10 -11.70
N ARG A 5 -14.34 -2.11 -10.92
CA ARG A 5 -14.46 -3.54 -11.28
C ARG A 5 -15.90 -3.94 -11.52
N ALA A 6 -16.81 -3.60 -10.61
CA ALA A 6 -18.24 -3.90 -10.73
C ALA A 6 -18.89 -3.31 -11.99
N ARG A 7 -18.32 -2.22 -12.53
CA ARG A 7 -18.81 -1.55 -13.75
C ARG A 7 -18.04 -1.93 -15.02
N GLY A 8 -17.01 -2.78 -14.92
CA GLY A 8 -16.15 -3.13 -16.06
C GLY A 8 -15.29 -1.97 -16.58
N GLU A 9 -15.04 -0.94 -15.78
CA GLU A 9 -14.29 0.27 -16.14
C GLU A 9 -12.76 0.03 -16.15
N ARG A 10 -12.27 -0.92 -16.95
CA ARG A 10 -10.88 -1.42 -16.90
C ARG A 10 -9.81 -0.34 -17.00
N PHE A 11 -10.04 0.70 -17.81
CA PHE A 11 -9.08 1.81 -17.93
C PHE A 11 -8.95 2.60 -16.62
N PHE A 12 -10.08 2.85 -15.97
CA PHE A 12 -10.13 3.55 -14.68
C PHE A 12 -9.63 2.66 -13.54
N GLU A 13 -9.94 1.36 -13.57
CA GLU A 13 -9.39 0.36 -12.63
C GLU A 13 -7.87 0.38 -12.63
N ARG A 14 -7.23 0.35 -13.80
CA ARG A 14 -5.76 0.41 -13.92
C ARG A 14 -5.21 1.71 -13.35
N PHE A 15 -5.82 2.84 -13.69
CA PHE A 15 -5.42 4.14 -13.13
C PHE A 15 -5.46 4.13 -11.60
N VAL A 16 -6.56 3.66 -11.01
CA VAL A 16 -6.73 3.62 -9.55
C VAL A 16 -5.69 2.70 -8.91
N LEU A 17 -5.44 1.52 -9.49
CA LEU A 17 -4.47 0.59 -8.93
C LEU A 17 -3.04 1.14 -8.98
N ASP A 18 -2.62 1.65 -10.13
CA ASP A 18 -1.24 2.08 -10.33
C ASP A 18 -0.97 3.41 -9.63
N GLN A 19 -1.82 4.41 -9.88
CA GLN A 19 -1.55 5.78 -9.46
C GLN A 19 -2.03 6.05 -8.03
N ASP A 20 -3.30 5.78 -7.73
CA ASP A 20 -3.87 6.14 -6.42
C ASP A 20 -3.37 5.19 -5.32
N LEU A 21 -3.45 3.87 -5.56
CA LEU A 21 -3.15 2.87 -4.54
C LEU A 21 -1.66 2.58 -4.44
N THR A 22 -0.99 2.25 -5.54
CA THR A 22 0.41 1.82 -5.52
C THR A 22 1.36 3.01 -5.38
N HIS A 23 1.31 3.98 -6.30
CA HIS A 23 2.21 5.15 -6.25
C HIS A 23 1.77 6.25 -5.29
N GLY A 24 0.50 6.29 -4.90
CA GLY A 24 -0.02 7.20 -3.88
C GLY A 24 0.16 6.61 -2.49
N ALA A 25 -0.80 5.80 -2.05
CA ALA A 25 -0.89 5.33 -0.66
C ALA A 25 0.25 4.38 -0.25
N LEU A 26 0.50 3.33 -1.03
CA LEU A 26 1.52 2.32 -0.69
C LEU A 26 2.93 2.92 -0.71
N ARG A 27 3.27 3.71 -1.73
CA ARG A 27 4.57 4.39 -1.80
C ARG A 27 4.82 5.22 -0.54
N GLN A 28 3.87 6.07 -0.14
CA GLN A 28 4.03 6.90 1.06
C GLN A 28 4.25 6.04 2.31
N MET A 29 3.52 4.94 2.45
CA MET A 29 3.66 4.06 3.61
C MET A 29 5.03 3.35 3.64
N LEU A 30 5.55 2.95 2.48
CA LEU A 30 6.91 2.41 2.35
C LEU A 30 7.97 3.47 2.66
N GLU A 31 7.76 4.72 2.25
CA GLU A 31 8.65 5.83 2.60
C GLU A 31 8.68 6.03 4.12
N TRP A 32 7.52 5.99 4.78
CA TRP A 32 7.44 6.06 6.23
C TRP A 32 8.12 4.88 6.91
N LEU A 33 7.95 3.66 6.40
CA LEU A 33 8.64 2.49 6.93
C LEU A 33 10.16 2.69 6.93
N ILE A 34 10.72 3.18 5.81
CA ILE A 34 12.15 3.47 5.71
C ILE A 34 12.57 4.53 6.74
N GLU A 35 11.74 5.54 6.96
CA GLU A 35 12.02 6.63 7.91
C GLU A 35 11.97 6.20 9.38
N THR A 36 11.23 5.13 9.72
CA THR A 36 11.16 4.63 11.12
C THR A 36 12.53 4.27 11.69
N THR A 37 13.54 4.01 10.85
CA THR A 37 14.91 3.70 11.27
C THR A 37 15.91 4.80 10.92
N ARG A 38 15.46 5.99 10.51
CA ARG A 38 16.31 7.06 9.94
C ARG A 38 16.04 8.46 10.50
N ASP A 39 15.32 8.54 11.61
CA ASP A 39 14.99 9.80 12.28
C ASP A 39 14.37 10.86 11.34
N TRP A 40 13.57 10.42 10.37
CA TRP A 40 12.85 11.30 9.43
C TRP A 40 13.75 12.22 8.60
N ASN A 41 14.90 11.69 8.17
CA ASN A 41 15.91 12.43 7.41
C ASN A 41 16.26 11.76 6.07
N TRP A 42 15.43 10.84 5.59
CA TRP A 42 15.60 10.24 4.27
C TRP A 42 15.08 11.17 3.17
N LYS A 43 15.84 11.24 2.07
CA LYS A 43 15.51 12.05 0.90
C LYS A 43 15.25 11.13 -0.28
N PRO A 44 14.01 10.64 -0.46
CA PRO A 44 13.69 9.79 -1.60
C PRO A 44 13.90 10.54 -2.92
N GLY A 45 14.27 9.81 -3.96
CA GLY A 45 14.23 10.35 -5.32
C GLY A 45 12.78 10.58 -5.77
N VAL A 46 12.60 11.38 -6.82
CA VAL A 46 11.30 11.70 -7.42
C VAL A 46 10.46 10.43 -7.62
N TYR A 47 9.20 10.45 -7.17
CA TYR A 47 8.25 9.33 -7.20
C TYR A 47 8.74 8.04 -6.49
N GLY A 48 9.55 8.17 -5.44
CA GLY A 48 10.10 7.01 -4.72
C GLY A 48 11.25 6.33 -5.48
N ARG A 49 11.91 7.05 -6.39
CA ARG A 49 13.06 6.50 -7.12
C ARG A 49 14.11 6.02 -6.11
N GLY A 50 14.43 4.73 -6.21
CA GLY A 50 15.40 4.05 -5.36
C GLY A 50 14.79 3.31 -4.16
N ILE A 51 13.48 3.43 -3.91
CA ILE A 51 12.81 2.88 -2.72
C ILE A 51 13.10 1.39 -2.50
N GLU A 52 13.06 0.57 -3.55
CA GLU A 52 13.34 -0.88 -3.45
C GLU A 52 14.71 -1.23 -2.88
N ARG A 53 15.70 -0.34 -3.00
CA ARG A 53 17.06 -0.55 -2.46
C ARG A 53 17.15 -0.29 -0.96
N GLU A 54 16.18 0.43 -0.43
CA GLU A 54 16.13 0.85 0.97
C GLU A 54 15.23 -0.06 1.80
N LEU A 55 14.41 -0.89 1.16
CA LEU A 55 13.53 -1.87 1.80
C LEU A 55 14.31 -3.13 2.22
N THR A 56 13.80 -3.81 3.24
CA THR A 56 14.25 -5.18 3.55
C THR A 56 13.92 -6.11 2.37
N ALA A 57 14.66 -7.22 2.26
CA ALA A 57 14.55 -8.14 1.13
C ALA A 57 13.14 -8.72 0.95
N ASP A 58 12.44 -8.99 2.07
CA ASP A 58 11.09 -9.51 2.08
C ASP A 58 10.05 -8.46 1.65
N VAL A 59 10.11 -7.23 2.16
CA VAL A 59 9.20 -6.14 1.76
C VAL A 59 9.41 -5.78 0.29
N ALA A 60 10.66 -5.76 -0.19
CA ALA A 60 10.96 -5.57 -1.60
C ALA A 60 10.39 -6.70 -2.48
N ALA A 61 10.42 -7.95 -2.01
CA ALA A 61 9.83 -9.08 -2.72
C ALA A 61 8.30 -9.00 -2.78
N GLU A 62 7.65 -8.61 -1.69
CA GLU A 62 6.20 -8.38 -1.65
C GLU A 62 5.78 -7.23 -2.56
N LEU A 63 6.56 -6.15 -2.63
CA LEU A 63 6.29 -5.02 -3.52
C LEU A 63 6.29 -5.46 -4.99
N ARG A 64 7.29 -6.25 -5.41
CA ARG A 64 7.31 -6.84 -6.76
C ARG A 64 6.13 -7.79 -7.00
N ALA A 65 5.80 -8.60 -6.00
CA ALA A 65 4.68 -9.52 -6.09
C ALA A 65 3.32 -8.78 -6.19
N ALA A 66 3.23 -7.54 -5.70
CA ALA A 66 2.03 -6.73 -5.72
C ALA A 66 1.75 -6.02 -7.06
N GLU A 67 2.70 -6.01 -7.99
CA GLU A 67 2.55 -5.36 -9.29
C GLU A 67 1.27 -5.83 -10.02
N GLY A 68 0.39 -4.87 -10.33
CA GLY A 68 -0.88 -5.14 -11.00
C GLY A 68 -1.92 -5.93 -10.18
N SER A 69 -1.67 -6.20 -8.89
CA SER A 69 -2.59 -6.94 -8.01
C SER A 69 -3.11 -6.09 -6.86
N PHE A 70 -4.37 -5.68 -6.94
CA PHE A 70 -5.06 -4.95 -5.87
C PHE A 70 -4.97 -5.67 -4.51
N GLU A 71 -5.21 -6.97 -4.49
CA GLU A 71 -5.24 -7.79 -3.27
C GLU A 71 -3.88 -7.78 -2.56
N ARG A 72 -2.80 -7.89 -3.34
CA ARG A 72 -1.44 -7.88 -2.83
C ARG A 72 -0.97 -6.48 -2.46
N THR A 73 -1.30 -5.45 -3.24
CA THR A 73 -1.06 -4.04 -2.88
C THR A 73 -1.73 -3.70 -1.55
N ALA A 74 -2.99 -4.10 -1.37
CA ALA A 74 -3.72 -3.89 -0.13
C ALA A 74 -3.15 -4.69 1.05
N ALA A 75 -2.73 -5.95 0.83
CA ALA A 75 -2.09 -6.74 1.88
C ALA A 75 -0.75 -6.14 2.33
N LEU A 76 0.09 -5.73 1.38
CA LEU A 76 1.37 -5.08 1.67
C LEU A 76 1.17 -3.74 2.39
N PHE A 77 0.23 -2.91 1.92
CA PHE A 77 -0.09 -1.65 2.59
C PHE A 77 -0.46 -1.86 4.07
N ARG A 78 -1.35 -2.82 4.35
CA ARG A 78 -1.78 -3.14 5.72
C ARG A 78 -0.62 -3.59 6.58
N ARG A 79 0.21 -4.50 6.06
CA ARG A 79 1.41 -4.99 6.74
C ARG A 79 2.33 -3.82 7.12
N VAL A 80 2.71 -3.00 6.13
CA VAL A 80 3.65 -1.88 6.33
C VAL A 80 3.05 -0.83 7.27
N ALA A 81 1.74 -0.55 7.18
CA ALA A 81 1.07 0.40 8.06
C ALA A 81 1.01 -0.09 9.52
N HIS A 82 0.89 -1.40 9.76
CA HIS A 82 1.04 -1.99 11.09
C HIS A 82 2.45 -1.82 11.64
N GLU A 83 3.48 -2.08 10.81
CA GLU A 83 4.88 -1.93 11.20
C GLU A 83 5.21 -0.46 11.53
N VAL A 84 4.80 0.47 10.66
CA VAL A 84 4.95 1.92 10.90
C VAL A 84 4.19 2.34 12.14
N GLY A 85 2.92 1.96 12.30
CA GLY A 85 2.13 2.29 13.49
C GLY A 85 2.83 1.84 14.77
N THR A 86 3.32 0.61 14.79
CA THR A 86 4.06 0.04 15.93
C THR A 86 5.33 0.84 16.23
N ALA A 87 6.12 1.17 15.21
CA ALA A 87 7.35 1.96 15.37
C ALA A 87 7.07 3.37 15.92
N LEU A 88 5.91 3.95 15.60
CA LEU A 88 5.50 5.27 16.04
C LEU A 88 4.69 5.29 17.35
N GLY A 89 4.43 4.12 17.95
CA GLY A 89 3.62 4.00 19.16
C GLY A 89 2.11 4.19 18.93
N TYR A 90 1.64 4.14 17.69
CA TYR A 90 0.22 4.17 17.34
C TYR A 90 -0.33 2.76 17.13
N ARG A 91 -1.58 2.54 17.55
CA ARG A 91 -2.30 1.31 17.22
C ARG A 91 -2.92 1.45 15.83
N TYR A 92 -2.61 0.50 14.95
CA TYR A 92 -3.26 0.43 13.64
C TYR A 92 -4.79 0.24 13.79
N PRO A 93 -5.61 0.99 13.04
CA PRO A 93 -7.06 0.93 13.16
C PRO A 93 -7.64 -0.29 12.42
N GLN A 94 -7.41 -1.49 12.97
CA GLN A 94 -7.87 -2.76 12.37
C GLN A 94 -9.38 -2.75 12.03
N HIS A 95 -10.20 -2.09 12.85
CA HIS A 95 -11.64 -1.98 12.62
C HIS A 95 -12.01 -1.30 11.29
N ALA A 96 -11.24 -0.31 10.84
CA ALA A 96 -11.51 0.40 9.59
C ALA A 96 -11.25 -0.51 8.38
N ASP A 97 -10.19 -1.30 8.46
CA ASP A 97 -9.83 -2.31 7.48
C ASP A 97 -10.88 -3.42 7.38
N ASP A 98 -11.37 -3.90 8.53
CA ASP A 98 -12.36 -4.97 8.58
C ASP A 98 -13.67 -4.52 7.89
N VAL A 99 -14.12 -3.28 8.15
CA VAL A 99 -15.31 -2.70 7.52
C VAL A 99 -15.16 -2.58 6.00
N ILE A 100 -14.00 -2.10 5.52
CA ILE A 100 -13.75 -1.97 4.08
C ILE A 100 -13.66 -3.35 3.41
N THR A 101 -13.06 -4.33 4.08
CA THR A 101 -12.94 -5.71 3.56
C THR A 101 -14.32 -6.32 3.33
N VAL A 102 -15.23 -6.20 4.32
CA VAL A 102 -16.62 -6.68 4.20
C VAL A 102 -17.33 -6.02 3.02
N TYR A 103 -17.21 -4.70 2.88
CA TYR A 103 -17.86 -3.97 1.78
C TYR A 103 -17.34 -4.39 0.39
N ILE A 104 -16.03 -4.65 0.27
CA ILE A 104 -15.44 -5.11 -0.99
C ILE A 104 -15.92 -6.52 -1.34
N ASP A 105 -16.07 -7.40 -0.34
CA ASP A 105 -16.59 -8.75 -0.55
C ASP A 105 -18.05 -8.75 -1.00
N GLU A 106 -18.87 -7.83 -0.47
CA GLU A 106 -20.26 -7.65 -0.92
C GLU A 106 -20.34 -7.20 -2.39
N LEU A 107 -19.47 -6.28 -2.83
CA LEU A 107 -19.43 -5.81 -4.22
C LEU A 107 -18.90 -6.84 -5.21
N ARG A 108 -18.29 -7.93 -4.74
CA ARG A 108 -17.80 -9.03 -5.58
C ARG A 108 -18.87 -10.12 -5.83
N ARG A 109 -19.98 -10.12 -5.09
CA ARG A 109 -21.14 -11.01 -5.31
C ARG A 109 -22.02 -10.49 -6.43
#